data_AF-A0A150KUT0-F1
#
_entry.id   AF-A0A150KUT0-F1
#
_cell.length_a   1.000
_cell.length_b   1.000
_cell.length_c   1.000
_cell.angle_alpha   90.00
_cell.angle_beta   90.00
_cell.angle_gamma   90.00
#
_symmetry.space_group_name_H-M   'P 1'
#
loop_
_entity.id
_entity.type
_entity.pdbx_description
1 polymer ?
#
loop_
_entity_poly.entity_id
_entity_poly.type
_entity_poly.pdbx_seq_one_letter_code
_entity_poly.pdbx_strand_id
1 'polypeptide(L)' 'MNCPICNRPLKSKKSIERGIGPVCETKIAKLKDKENENQISFENELSEE' A
#
# COMPACT_ATOMS: atom_id res chain seq x y z
N MET A 1 17.37 -12.62 -2.04
CA MET A 1 15.94 -12.43 -1.74
C MET A 1 15.36 -11.48 -2.78
N ASN A 2 14.20 -11.78 -3.36
CA ASN A 2 13.61 -10.99 -4.45
C ASN A 2 12.28 -10.39 -4.00
N CYS A 3 11.93 -9.22 -4.54
CA CYS A 3 10.66 -8.56 -4.24
C CYS A 3 9.50 -9.40 -4.81
N PRO A 4 8.48 -9.78 -4.03
CA PRO A 4 7.37 -10.61 -4.52
C PRO A 4 6.49 -9.90 -5.57
N ILE A 5 6.55 -8.57 -5.65
CA ILE A 5 5.69 -7.77 -6.53
C ILE A 5 6.31 -7.57 -7.92
N CYS A 6 7.60 -7.31 -7.98
CA CYS A 6 8.29 -7.00 -9.24
C CYS A 6 9.45 -7.94 -9.57
N ASN A 7 9.65 -8.97 -8.73
CA ASN A 7 10.69 -9.99 -8.82
C ASN A 7 12.14 -9.46 -8.92
N ARG A 8 12.37 -8.17 -8.62
CA ARG A 8 13.72 -7.58 -8.59
C ARG A 8 14.49 -8.02 -7.34
N PRO A 9 15.82 -8.18 -7.43
CA PRO A 9 16.65 -8.53 -6.28
C PRO A 9 16.66 -7.40 -5.23
N LEU A 10 16.49 -7.76 -3.97
CA LEU A 10 16.59 -6.86 -2.82
C LEU A 10 18.06 -6.73 -2.44
N LYS A 11 18.63 -5.52 -2.58
CA LYS A 11 20.06 -5.26 -2.31
C LYS A 11 20.31 -4.64 -0.94
N SER A 12 19.38 -3.84 -0.43
CA SER A 12 19.54 -3.13 0.84
C SER A 12 19.08 -3.99 2.02
N LYS A 13 19.82 -3.96 3.15
CA LYS A 13 19.46 -4.70 4.39
C LYS A 13 18.00 -4.49 4.80
N LYS A 14 17.57 -3.22 4.87
CA LYS A 14 16.17 -2.85 5.19
C LYS A 14 15.14 -3.49 4.26
N SER A 15 15.43 -3.58 2.97
CA SER A 15 14.51 -4.19 2.00
C SER A 15 14.45 -5.70 2.13
N ILE A 16 15.58 -6.34 2.47
CA ILE A 16 15.65 -7.77 2.74
C ILE A 16 14.87 -8.11 4.03
N GLU A 17 15.08 -7.35 5.11
CA GLU A 17 14.36 -7.53 6.38
C GLU A 17 12.84 -7.37 6.21
N ARG A 18 12.40 -6.42 5.39
CA ARG A 18 10.99 -6.21 5.06
C ARG A 18 10.44 -7.19 4.01
N GLY A 19 11.30 -7.92 3.31
CA GLY A 19 10.92 -8.81 2.20
C GLY A 19 10.37 -8.10 0.95
N ILE A 20 10.42 -6.76 0.90
CA ILE A 20 9.86 -5.96 -0.19
C ILE A 20 10.79 -4.81 -0.59
N GLY A 21 10.83 -4.49 -1.88
CA GLY A 21 11.63 -3.39 -2.41
C GLY A 21 11.04 -2.02 -2.06
N PRO A 22 11.87 -0.97 -1.93
CA PRO A 22 11.42 0.35 -1.46
C PRO A 22 10.37 0.98 -2.39
N VAL A 23 10.54 0.82 -3.71
CA VAL A 23 9.58 1.33 -4.70
C VAL A 23 8.22 0.65 -4.57
N CYS A 24 8.20 -0.66 -4.32
CA CYS A 24 6.98 -1.44 -4.18
C CYS A 24 6.27 -1.12 -2.86
N GLU A 25 7.04 -0.92 -1.78
CA GLU A 25 6.51 -0.46 -0.49
C GLU A 25 5.80 0.88 -0.61
N THR A 26 6.43 1.89 -1.24
CA THR A 26 5.81 3.20 -1.43
C THR A 26 4.54 3.14 -2.26
N LYS A 27 4.49 2.25 -3.26
CA LYS A 27 3.26 2.03 -4.06
C LYS A 27 2.12 1.50 -3.21
N ILE A 28 2.38 0.53 -2.34
CA ILE A 28 1.35 -0.05 -1.45
C ILE A 28 0.90 0.98 -0.41
N ALA A 29 1.83 1.73 0.18
CA ALA A 29 1.49 2.80 1.12
C ALA A 29 0.51 3.80 0.48
N LYS A 30 0.84 4.30 -0.72
CA LYS A 30 -0.03 5.22 -1.47
C LYS A 30 -1.41 4.64 -1.81
N LEU A 31 -1.52 3.33 -2.02
CA LEU A 31 -2.80 2.67 -2.26
C LEU A 31 -3.64 2.60 -0.97
N LYS A 32 -3.00 2.28 0.17
CA LYS A 32 -3.66 2.30 1.48
C LYS A 32 -4.16 3.68 1.88
N ASP A 33 -3.35 4.73 1.66
CA ASP A 33 -3.78 6.11 1.93
C ASP A 33 -4.98 6.51 1.05
N LYS A 34 -4.98 6.13 -0.24
CA LYS A 34 -6.10 6.41 -1.15
C LYS A 34 -7.39 5.67 -0.79
N GLU A 35 -7.29 4.42 -0.33
CA GLU A 35 -8.47 3.70 0.18
C GLU A 35 -9.05 4.38 1.43
N ASN A 36 -8.21 4.96 2.28
CA ASN A 36 -8.69 5.67 3.46
C ASN A 36 -9.47 6.94 3.08
N GLU A 37 -9.02 7.70 2.08
CA GLU A 37 -9.73 8.91 1.64
C GLU A 37 -11.06 8.62 0.90
N ASN A 38 -11.18 7.51 0.18
CA ASN A 38 -12.41 7.17 -0.55
C ASN A 38 -13.47 6.44 0.29
N GLN A 39 -13.12 5.88 1.45
CA GLN A 39 -14.09 5.21 2.32
C GLN A 39 -14.89 6.17 3.23
N ILE A 40 -14.58 7.48 3.26
CA ILE A 40 -15.24 8.44 4.17
C ILE A 40 -16.45 9.13 3.49
N SER A 41 -16.74 8.84 2.21
CA SER A 41 -17.81 9.54 1.46
C SER A 41 -19.09 8.75 1.21
N PHE A 42 -19.30 7.56 1.79
CA PHE A 42 -20.51 6.75 1.51
C PHE A 42 -21.46 6.53 2.69
N GLU A 43 -21.21 7.12 3.86
CA GLU A 43 -22.03 6.87 5.07
C GLU A 43 -22.87 8.06 5.56
N ASN A 44 -23.02 9.14 4.79
CA ASN A 44 -23.77 10.33 5.25
C ASN A 44 -24.99 10.72 4.39
N GLU A 45 -25.61 9.79 3.66
CA GLU A 45 -26.86 10.07 2.92
C GLU A 45 -27.98 9.04 3.13
N LEU A 46 -28.00 8.31 4.26
CA LEU A 46 -29.13 7.46 4.62
C LEU A 46 -29.78 7.90 5.94
N SER A 47 -30.40 9.08 5.91
CA SER A 47 -31.44 9.46 6.87
C SER A 47 -32.52 10.27 6.13
N GLU A 48 -33.29 9.57 5.31
CA GLU A 48 -34.69 9.93 5.04
C GLU A 48 -35.54 9.34 6.17
N GLU A 49 -36.14 10.20 6.98
CA GLU A 49 -37.53 10.12 7.50
C GLU A 49 -37.86 11.39 8.31
#